data_AF-A0A2G2MN95-F1
#
_entry.id   AF-A0A2G2MN95-F1
#
_cell.length_a   1.000
_cell.length_b   1.000
_cell.length_c   1.000
_cell.angle_alpha   90.00
_cell.angle_beta   90.00
_cell.angle_gamma   90.00
#
_symmetry.space_group_name_H-M   'P 1'
#
loop_
_entity.id
_entity.type
_entity.pdbx_description
1 polymer ?
#
loop_
_entity_poly.entity_id
_entity_poly.type
_entity_poly.pdbx_seq_one_letter_code
_entity_poly.pdbx_strand_id
1 'polypeptide(L)'
;MSIKGNGCVDVGSEYCPCYLAEMNNCITCSRLRGEEFCDCNWSGICIYNEFYFLNNRKREMRKHQRYEILKRENITDSIIIFTIKVPHILARDLKHPGSYVFIRNKNFEHYFDIPISIMEVDDESDQIKIAVEVHGIKTESIKLVDDCLLIKGPYWNALFGIKLMKKAKNINCLVIARGIAQAPAVLATDYLLKNNNRVDVIVDKGSTNTNFIKRYTKANILSDKLNLYKEEGQNLIKSSLESVDYSLVLICGSNALQKEILVHVNDYDNLNVALTNNKEMCCGEGICGACTVYDSCGIPMRSCKTQISCITR
;
A
#
# COMPACT_ATOMS: atom_id res chain seq x y z
N MET A 1 16.96 0.75 14.00
CA MET A 1 15.94 1.19 13.02
C MET A 1 14.99 2.19 13.69
N SER A 2 15.22 3.48 13.48
CA SER A 2 14.31 4.52 13.97
C SER A 2 13.21 4.76 12.95
N ILE A 3 11.98 4.95 13.44
CA ILE A 3 10.79 5.15 12.63
C ILE A 3 10.39 6.62 12.81
N LYS A 4 10.13 7.33 11.71
CA LYS A 4 9.62 8.71 11.76
C LYS A 4 8.41 8.86 10.83
N GLY A 5 7.42 9.61 11.28
CA GLY A 5 6.25 9.98 10.48
C GLY A 5 6.61 11.05 9.45
N ASN A 6 6.14 10.88 8.21
CA ASN A 6 6.45 11.74 7.07
C ASN A 6 5.18 12.16 6.30
N GLY A 7 4.23 12.76 7.03
CA GLY A 7 3.01 13.33 6.46
C GLY A 7 1.84 12.35 6.36
N CYS A 8 0.66 12.91 6.10
CA CYS A 8 -0.60 12.19 5.97
C CYS A 8 -0.95 11.96 4.49
N VAL A 9 -1.37 10.73 4.14
CA VAL A 9 -1.70 10.38 2.75
C VAL A 9 -3.00 10.99 2.24
N ASP A 10 -3.91 11.38 3.15
CA ASP A 10 -5.21 11.94 2.78
C ASP A 10 -5.16 13.45 2.51
N VAL A 11 -4.02 14.12 2.75
CA VAL A 11 -3.91 15.58 2.59
C VAL A 11 -4.18 15.98 1.15
N GLY A 12 -5.13 16.90 0.95
CA GLY A 12 -5.56 17.34 -0.37
C GLY A 12 -6.53 16.40 -1.10
N SER A 13 -6.91 15.28 -0.48
CA SER A 13 -7.99 14.41 -1.01
C SER A 13 -9.38 14.92 -0.61
N GLU A 14 -10.42 14.36 -1.23
CA GLU A 14 -11.82 14.58 -0.85
C GLU A 14 -12.18 14.11 0.58
N TYR A 15 -11.27 13.42 1.26
CA TYR A 15 -11.43 12.93 2.64
C TYR A 15 -10.71 13.80 3.68
N CYS A 16 -10.07 14.90 3.27
CA CYS A 16 -9.40 15.85 4.16
C CYS A 16 -10.06 17.24 4.05
N PRO A 17 -10.48 17.86 5.18
CA PRO A 17 -10.32 17.45 6.58
C PRO A 17 -11.21 16.27 6.99
N CYS A 18 -10.72 15.47 7.95
CA CYS A 18 -11.41 14.29 8.48
C CYS A 18 -11.75 14.44 9.98
N TYR A 19 -12.28 13.40 10.62
CA TYR A 19 -12.55 13.39 12.06
C TYR A 19 -11.35 13.82 12.93
N LEU A 20 -10.12 13.54 12.52
CA LEU A 20 -8.93 13.98 13.25
C LEU A 20 -8.81 15.51 13.28
N ALA A 21 -9.21 16.21 12.22
CA ALA A 21 -9.24 17.66 12.21
C ALA A 21 -10.36 18.21 13.12
N GLU A 22 -11.56 17.63 13.02
CA GLU A 22 -12.74 18.03 13.80
C GLU A 22 -12.54 17.82 15.31
N MET A 23 -11.76 16.81 15.70
CA MET A 23 -11.47 16.48 17.10
C MET A 23 -10.16 17.10 17.62
N ASN A 24 -9.60 18.10 16.94
CA ASN A 24 -8.32 18.73 17.31
C ASN A 24 -7.13 17.75 17.46
N ASN A 25 -7.10 16.71 16.62
CA ASN A 25 -6.11 15.63 16.63
C ASN A 25 -5.41 15.47 15.26
N CYS A 26 -5.28 16.55 14.48
CA CYS A 26 -4.72 16.46 13.14
C CYS A 26 -3.23 16.06 13.16
N ILE A 27 -2.90 14.94 12.52
CA ILE A 27 -1.51 14.43 12.44
C ILE A 27 -0.57 15.28 11.57
N THR A 28 -1.07 16.35 10.93
CA THR A 28 -0.27 17.22 10.05
C THR A 28 -0.35 18.68 10.48
N CYS A 29 -1.53 19.22 10.79
CA CYS A 29 -1.71 20.63 11.10
C CYS A 29 -1.63 20.91 12.61
N SER A 30 -0.63 21.69 13.04
CA SER A 30 -0.43 22.13 14.43
C SER A 30 -1.57 22.98 14.99
N ARG A 31 -2.13 23.87 14.17
CA ARG A 31 -3.29 24.71 14.53
C ARG A 31 -4.52 23.85 14.86
N LEU A 32 -4.74 22.78 14.12
CA LEU A 32 -5.78 21.77 14.39
C LEU A 32 -5.36 20.75 15.45
N ARG A 33 -4.26 20.98 16.17
CA ARG A 33 -3.91 20.33 17.44
C ARG A 33 -3.99 21.30 18.63
N GLY A 34 -4.41 22.55 18.40
CA GLY A 34 -4.49 23.59 19.41
C GLY A 34 -3.17 24.36 19.64
N GLU A 35 -2.15 24.17 18.80
CA GLU A 35 -0.91 24.92 18.91
C GLU A 35 -1.08 26.37 18.39
N GLU A 36 -0.33 27.32 18.97
CA GLU A 36 -0.48 28.74 18.67
C GLU A 36 0.00 29.12 17.26
N PHE A 37 1.05 28.46 16.76
CA PHE A 37 1.64 28.77 15.45
C PHE A 37 1.53 27.60 14.47
N CYS A 38 1.65 27.92 13.19
CA CYS A 38 1.67 26.93 12.13
C CYS A 38 3.09 26.35 12.01
N ASP A 39 3.24 25.09 12.40
CA ASP A 39 4.43 24.26 12.20
C ASP A 39 4.03 22.96 11.50
N CYS A 40 3.32 23.10 10.37
CA CYS A 40 2.91 21.96 9.57
C CYS A 40 3.89 21.71 8.43
N ASN A 41 4.12 20.44 8.13
CA ASN A 41 4.87 20.04 6.94
C ASN A 41 4.03 20.32 5.69
N TRP A 42 4.18 21.50 5.12
CA TRP A 42 3.37 21.99 4.00
C TRP A 42 3.32 20.96 2.86
N SER A 43 2.10 20.57 2.50
CA SER A 43 1.84 19.52 1.52
C SER A 43 1.07 20.05 0.29
N GLY A 44 1.15 21.36 0.04
CA GLY A 44 0.47 22.03 -1.09
C GLY A 44 -0.89 22.63 -0.75
N ILE A 45 -1.47 22.31 0.41
CA ILE A 45 -2.77 22.81 0.85
C ILE A 45 -2.77 23.13 2.35
N CYS A 46 -3.49 24.18 2.74
CA CYS A 46 -3.70 24.54 4.14
C CYS A 46 -4.93 23.80 4.70
N ILE A 47 -4.70 22.72 5.45
CA ILE A 47 -5.77 21.90 6.06
C ILE A 47 -6.63 22.76 7.01
N TYR A 48 -6.03 23.71 7.71
CA TYR A 48 -6.76 24.62 8.62
C TYR A 48 -7.74 25.50 7.85
N ASN A 49 -7.31 26.10 6.73
CA ASN A 49 -8.19 26.93 5.90
C ASN A 49 -9.30 26.10 5.27
N GLU A 50 -8.99 24.92 4.74
CA GLU A 50 -9.99 23.98 4.21
C GLU A 50 -11.05 23.65 5.26
N PHE A 51 -10.63 23.35 6.48
CA PHE A 51 -11.52 23.07 7.60
C PHE A 51 -12.38 24.26 7.99
N TYR A 52 -11.81 25.46 8.02
CA TYR A 52 -12.54 26.70 8.30
C TYR A 52 -13.58 27.00 7.22
N PHE A 53 -13.23 26.84 5.93
CA PHE A 53 -14.17 27.03 4.82
C PHE A 53 -15.30 26.00 4.81
N LEU A 54 -15.09 24.84 5.43
CA LEU A 54 -16.13 23.84 5.67
C LEU A 54 -16.92 24.09 6.98
N ASN A 55 -16.90 25.32 7.51
CA ASN A 55 -17.56 25.71 8.76
C ASN A 55 -17.13 24.84 9.96
N ASN A 56 -15.83 24.52 10.03
CA ASN A 56 -15.25 23.67 11.06
C ASN A 56 -15.86 22.26 11.10
N ARG A 57 -16.16 21.69 9.93
CA ARG A 57 -16.66 20.33 9.79
C ARG A 57 -15.73 19.48 8.93
N LYS A 58 -15.67 18.19 9.24
CA LYS A 58 -15.02 17.20 8.38
C LYS A 58 -15.78 17.02 7.05
N ARG A 59 -15.11 16.48 6.04
CA ARG A 59 -15.72 15.99 4.80
C ARG A 59 -16.48 14.67 5.01
N GLU A 60 -17.20 14.23 3.97
CA GLU A 60 -17.82 12.91 3.95
C GLU A 60 -16.76 11.81 4.09
N MET A 61 -17.12 10.74 4.81
CA MET A 61 -16.24 9.61 5.01
C MET A 61 -16.50 8.55 3.93
N ARG A 62 -15.48 7.74 3.65
CA ARG A 62 -15.60 6.55 2.82
C ARG A 62 -16.71 5.64 3.36
N LYS A 63 -17.61 5.21 2.48
CA LYS A 63 -18.73 4.32 2.80
C LYS A 63 -18.56 3.00 2.05
N HIS A 64 -19.10 1.92 2.62
CA HIS A 64 -19.20 0.64 1.92
C HIS A 64 -20.24 0.77 0.79
N GLN A 65 -19.86 0.35 -0.41
CA GLN A 65 -20.75 0.25 -1.57
C GLN A 65 -20.68 -1.16 -2.14
N ARG A 66 -21.79 -1.62 -2.73
CA ARG A 66 -21.88 -2.94 -3.35
C ARG A 66 -21.37 -2.87 -4.79
N TYR A 67 -20.41 -3.72 -5.13
CA TYR A 67 -19.88 -3.84 -6.49
C TYR A 67 -19.97 -5.27 -7.00
N GLU A 68 -20.35 -5.41 -8.26
CA GLU A 68 -20.50 -6.69 -8.94
C GLU A 68 -19.15 -7.32 -9.27
N ILE A 69 -19.05 -8.62 -9.03
CA ILE A 69 -17.91 -9.43 -9.47
C ILE A 69 -18.14 -9.83 -10.92
N LEU A 70 -17.30 -9.33 -11.82
CA LEU A 70 -17.35 -9.71 -13.24
C LEU A 70 -16.68 -11.08 -13.47
N LYS A 71 -15.60 -11.35 -12.72
CA LYS A 71 -14.83 -12.58 -12.89
C LYS A 71 -14.20 -13.01 -11.57
N ARG A 72 -14.24 -14.31 -11.31
CA ARG A 72 -13.54 -14.97 -10.20
C ARG A 72 -12.63 -16.06 -10.74
N GLU A 73 -11.34 -15.97 -10.45
CA GLU A 73 -10.32 -16.95 -10.84
C GLU A 73 -9.69 -17.57 -9.60
N ASN A 74 -9.83 -18.88 -9.42
CA ASN A 74 -9.07 -19.61 -8.39
C ASN A 74 -7.72 -19.99 -8.98
N ILE A 75 -6.63 -19.38 -8.48
CA ILE A 75 -5.28 -19.65 -8.95
C ILE A 75 -4.70 -20.89 -8.27
N THR A 76 -4.94 -20.99 -6.96
CA THR A 76 -4.62 -22.13 -6.12
C THR A 76 -5.79 -22.38 -5.18
N ASP A 77 -5.73 -23.43 -4.36
CA ASP A 77 -6.76 -23.72 -3.36
C ASP A 77 -6.97 -22.58 -2.34
N SER A 78 -5.93 -21.77 -2.16
CA SER A 78 -5.89 -20.65 -1.22
C SER A 78 -5.94 -19.27 -1.87
N ILE A 79 -5.83 -19.14 -3.20
CA ILE A 79 -5.76 -17.80 -3.84
C ILE A 79 -6.87 -17.61 -4.84
N ILE A 80 -7.60 -16.51 -4.65
CA ILE A 80 -8.70 -16.09 -5.50
C ILE A 80 -8.41 -14.69 -6.03
N ILE A 81 -8.52 -14.53 -7.35
CA ILE A 81 -8.46 -13.22 -8.00
C ILE A 81 -9.88 -12.83 -8.39
N PHE A 82 -10.30 -11.64 -7.96
CA PHE A 82 -11.57 -11.03 -8.34
C PHE A 82 -11.33 -9.89 -9.31
N THR A 83 -12.11 -9.85 -10.39
CA THR A 83 -12.24 -8.69 -11.28
C THR A 83 -13.59 -8.04 -11.00
N ILE A 84 -13.58 -6.76 -10.67
CA ILE A 84 -14.75 -6.06 -10.11
C ILE A 84 -14.98 -4.77 -10.91
N LYS A 85 -16.22 -4.54 -11.35
CA LYS A 85 -16.61 -3.28 -11.99
C LYS A 85 -16.80 -2.21 -10.92
N VAL A 86 -16.13 -1.07 -11.07
CA VAL A 86 -16.25 0.07 -10.16
C VAL A 86 -16.56 1.36 -10.92
N PRO A 87 -17.00 2.43 -10.25
CA PRO A 87 -17.14 3.74 -10.86
C PRO A 87 -15.79 4.26 -11.36
N HIS A 88 -15.82 4.99 -12.48
CA HIS A 88 -14.61 5.54 -13.11
C HIS A 88 -13.73 6.34 -12.14
N ILE A 89 -14.34 7.16 -11.28
CA ILE A 89 -13.62 7.96 -10.28
C ILE A 89 -12.86 7.05 -9.30
N LEU A 90 -13.50 5.98 -8.81
CA LEU A 90 -12.86 5.04 -7.89
C LEU A 90 -11.72 4.28 -8.57
N ALA A 91 -11.89 3.83 -9.82
CA ALA A 91 -10.81 3.21 -10.58
C ALA A 91 -9.60 4.16 -10.70
N ARG A 92 -9.84 5.42 -11.09
CA ARG A 92 -8.79 6.44 -11.21
C ARG A 92 -8.03 6.65 -9.91
N ASP A 93 -8.73 6.76 -8.78
CA ASP A 93 -8.09 6.99 -7.47
C ASP A 93 -7.29 5.78 -6.96
N LEU A 94 -7.65 4.57 -7.40
CA LEU A 94 -6.98 3.31 -7.05
C LEU A 94 -5.78 2.98 -7.96
N LYS A 95 -5.56 3.72 -9.04
CA LYS A 95 -4.47 3.49 -10.01
C LYS A 95 -3.07 3.77 -9.44
N HIS A 96 -2.99 4.42 -8.28
CA HIS A 96 -1.72 4.81 -7.68
C HIS A 96 -1.10 3.69 -6.81
N PRO A 97 0.24 3.53 -6.80
CA PRO A 97 0.90 2.61 -5.88
C PRO A 97 0.57 2.92 -4.42
N GLY A 98 0.37 1.87 -3.61
CA GLY A 98 -0.09 2.00 -2.23
C GLY A 98 -1.61 2.04 -2.08
N SER A 99 -2.36 1.97 -3.18
CA SER A 99 -3.82 1.90 -3.14
C SER A 99 -4.32 0.55 -2.62
N TYR A 100 -5.33 0.62 -1.75
CA TYR A 100 -6.02 -0.54 -1.21
C TYR A 100 -7.48 -0.20 -0.91
N VAL A 101 -8.28 -1.23 -0.69
CA VAL A 101 -9.68 -1.11 -0.29
C VAL A 101 -9.98 -2.06 0.87
N PHE A 102 -11.00 -1.76 1.67
CA PHE A 102 -11.59 -2.78 2.52
C PHE A 102 -12.66 -3.52 1.74
N ILE A 103 -12.59 -4.84 1.76
CA ILE A 103 -13.63 -5.71 1.22
C ILE A 103 -14.37 -6.43 2.34
N ARG A 104 -15.64 -6.76 2.11
CA ARG A 104 -16.44 -7.59 3.00
C ARG A 104 -17.49 -8.39 2.23
N ASN A 105 -17.75 -9.61 2.69
CA ASN A 105 -18.95 -10.35 2.31
C ASN A 105 -20.20 -9.65 2.89
N LYS A 106 -21.17 -9.31 2.04
CA LYS A 106 -22.39 -8.58 2.42
C LYS A 106 -23.20 -9.23 3.55
N ASN A 107 -23.05 -10.54 3.74
CA ASN A 107 -23.80 -11.31 4.75
C ASN A 107 -23.21 -11.23 6.16
N PHE A 108 -22.05 -10.58 6.31
CA PHE A 108 -21.32 -10.51 7.58
C PHE A 108 -21.18 -9.06 8.07
N GLU A 109 -20.96 -8.93 9.38
CA GLU A 109 -20.87 -7.65 10.08
C GLU A 109 -19.55 -6.92 9.84
N HIS A 110 -19.52 -5.63 10.19
CA HIS A 110 -18.39 -4.73 9.92
C HIS A 110 -17.02 -5.20 10.43
N TYR A 111 -16.96 -6.03 11.48
CA TYR A 111 -15.69 -6.56 11.97
C TYR A 111 -15.08 -7.63 11.04
N PHE A 112 -15.79 -8.08 10.01
CA PHE A 112 -15.27 -8.91 8.91
C PHE A 112 -14.54 -8.10 7.82
N ASP A 113 -14.47 -6.77 7.91
CA ASP A 113 -13.73 -5.94 6.96
C ASP A 113 -12.26 -6.41 6.85
N ILE A 114 -11.76 -6.52 5.61
CA ILE A 114 -10.40 -6.95 5.27
C ILE A 114 -9.74 -5.92 4.35
N PRO A 115 -8.59 -5.32 4.73
CA PRO A 115 -7.82 -4.48 3.82
C PRO A 115 -7.15 -5.36 2.75
N ILE A 116 -7.39 -5.07 1.48
CA ILE A 116 -6.81 -5.78 0.34
C ILE A 116 -6.19 -4.77 -0.62
N SER A 117 -4.93 -5.00 -0.96
CA SER A 117 -4.20 -4.18 -1.94
C SER A 117 -4.79 -4.34 -3.33
N ILE A 118 -4.80 -3.26 -4.10
CA ILE A 118 -5.15 -3.32 -5.51
C ILE A 118 -3.99 -3.95 -6.28
N MET A 119 -4.29 -4.96 -7.08
CA MET A 119 -3.30 -5.65 -7.91
C MET A 119 -3.17 -5.01 -9.28
N GLU A 120 -4.31 -4.66 -9.90
CA GLU A 120 -4.37 -4.08 -11.24
C GLU A 120 -5.58 -3.15 -11.34
N VAL A 121 -5.46 -2.10 -12.13
CA VAL A 121 -6.56 -1.20 -12.50
C VAL A 121 -6.56 -1.05 -14.01
N ASP A 122 -7.69 -1.35 -14.62
CA ASP A 122 -8.01 -1.01 -16.01
C ASP A 122 -8.98 0.17 -16.00
N ASP A 123 -8.47 1.35 -16.34
CA ASP A 123 -9.23 2.59 -16.39
C ASP A 123 -10.06 2.76 -17.67
N GLU A 124 -9.80 1.96 -18.72
CA GLU A 124 -10.62 1.96 -19.93
C GLU A 124 -11.93 1.20 -19.69
N SER A 125 -11.86 0.10 -18.94
CA SER A 125 -13.02 -0.73 -18.63
C SER A 125 -13.61 -0.52 -17.23
N ASP A 126 -13.09 0.43 -16.45
CA ASP A 126 -13.37 0.70 -15.02
C ASP A 126 -13.36 -0.58 -14.16
N GLN A 127 -12.33 -1.40 -14.33
CA GLN A 127 -12.18 -2.66 -13.59
C GLN A 127 -10.99 -2.58 -12.63
N ILE A 128 -11.19 -3.09 -11.43
CA ILE A 128 -10.10 -3.36 -10.51
C ILE A 128 -9.93 -4.86 -10.33
N LYS A 129 -8.69 -5.30 -10.16
CA LYS A 129 -8.37 -6.65 -9.74
C LYS A 129 -7.75 -6.66 -8.36
N ILE A 130 -8.24 -7.59 -7.54
CA ILE A 130 -7.72 -7.86 -6.20
C ILE A 130 -7.37 -9.34 -6.10
N ALA A 131 -6.32 -9.65 -5.35
CA ALA A 131 -5.93 -11.03 -5.03
C ALA A 131 -6.10 -11.26 -3.53
N VAL A 132 -6.84 -12.30 -3.18
CA VAL A 132 -7.14 -12.67 -1.80
C VAL A 132 -6.53 -14.03 -1.51
N GLU A 133 -5.69 -14.10 -0.49
CA GLU A 133 -5.17 -15.36 0.06
C GLU A 133 -6.01 -15.79 1.27
N VAL A 134 -6.58 -16.99 1.19
CA VAL A 134 -7.49 -17.58 2.18
C VAL A 134 -6.67 -18.24 3.29
N HIS A 135 -6.79 -17.71 4.50
CA HIS A 135 -6.02 -18.14 5.69
C HIS A 135 -6.81 -18.15 6.99
N GLY A 136 -7.97 -17.49 7.05
CA GLY A 136 -8.77 -17.45 8.28
C GLY A 136 -10.19 -16.99 8.05
N ILE A 137 -10.98 -16.95 9.12
CA ILE A 137 -12.45 -16.80 9.05
C ILE A 137 -12.93 -15.62 8.20
N LYS A 138 -12.21 -14.50 8.21
CA LYS A 138 -12.54 -13.35 7.35
C LYS A 138 -12.36 -13.68 5.88
N THR A 139 -11.21 -14.20 5.47
CA THR A 139 -10.93 -14.52 4.06
C THR A 139 -11.66 -15.78 3.59
N GLU A 140 -12.00 -16.70 4.48
CA GLU A 140 -12.93 -17.80 4.22
C GLU A 140 -14.34 -17.28 3.88
N SER A 141 -14.82 -16.25 4.57
CA SER A 141 -16.10 -15.62 4.21
C SER A 141 -16.11 -15.05 2.80
N ILE A 142 -14.96 -14.61 2.28
CA ILE A 142 -14.80 -14.10 0.91
C ILE A 142 -14.81 -15.24 -0.12
N LYS A 143 -14.34 -16.45 0.24
CA LYS A 143 -14.37 -17.62 -0.65
C LYS A 143 -15.78 -18.05 -1.03
N LEU A 144 -16.77 -17.71 -0.18
CA LEU A 144 -18.19 -17.99 -0.38
C LEU A 144 -18.89 -16.96 -1.28
N VAL A 145 -18.22 -15.88 -1.69
CA VAL A 145 -18.81 -14.82 -2.50
C VAL A 145 -18.65 -15.13 -3.99
N ASP A 146 -19.75 -15.03 -4.73
CA ASP A 146 -19.82 -15.21 -6.19
C ASP A 146 -20.45 -14.02 -6.92
N ASP A 147 -21.34 -13.26 -6.26
CA ASP A 147 -22.10 -12.18 -6.89
C ASP A 147 -21.45 -10.79 -6.74
N CYS A 148 -21.18 -10.38 -5.51
CA CYS A 148 -20.78 -9.00 -5.22
C CYS A 148 -19.99 -8.87 -3.92
N LEU A 149 -19.14 -7.85 -3.87
CA LEU A 149 -18.40 -7.48 -2.66
C LEU A 149 -18.87 -6.12 -2.16
N LEU A 150 -18.95 -5.97 -0.85
CA LEU A 150 -18.96 -4.65 -0.24
C LEU A 150 -17.53 -4.12 -0.26
N ILE A 151 -17.33 -2.95 -0.86
CA ILE A 151 -16.02 -2.30 -0.93
C ILE A 151 -16.12 -0.91 -0.34
N LYS A 152 -15.16 -0.59 0.52
CA LYS A 152 -14.94 0.75 1.07
C LYS A 152 -13.53 1.20 0.70
N GLY A 153 -13.43 2.36 0.08
CA GLY A 153 -12.19 2.94 -0.41
C GLY A 153 -12.47 4.23 -1.17
N PRO A 154 -11.46 4.82 -1.81
CA PRO A 154 -10.07 4.36 -1.93
C PRO A 154 -9.22 4.71 -0.70
N TYR A 155 -8.26 3.86 -0.34
CA TYR A 155 -7.22 4.16 0.65
C TYR A 155 -5.84 4.07 0.00
N TRP A 156 -4.83 4.80 0.51
CA TRP A 156 -3.56 4.99 -0.21
C TRP A 156 -2.28 4.63 0.56
N ASN A 157 -2.37 4.05 1.76
CA ASN A 157 -1.21 3.80 2.62
C ASN A 157 -0.76 2.33 2.69
N ALA A 158 -0.98 1.52 1.65
CA ALA A 158 -0.52 0.13 1.60
C ALA A 158 0.99 0.00 1.31
N LEU A 159 1.65 1.08 0.89
CA LEU A 159 3.11 1.16 0.73
C LEU A 159 3.66 2.32 1.56
N PHE A 160 4.83 2.12 2.16
CA PHE A 160 5.67 3.19 2.68
C PHE A 160 6.68 3.63 1.61
N GLY A 161 7.04 4.92 1.60
CA GLY A 161 7.93 5.48 0.58
C GLY A 161 7.20 5.94 -0.69
N ILE A 162 5.88 6.21 -0.62
CA ILE A 162 5.08 6.58 -1.81
C ILE A 162 5.61 7.84 -2.50
N LYS A 163 6.13 8.82 -1.74
CA LYS A 163 6.75 10.02 -2.33
C LYS A 163 7.96 9.67 -3.21
N LEU A 164 8.74 8.65 -2.83
CA LEU A 164 9.91 8.18 -3.59
C LEU A 164 9.45 7.50 -4.87
N MET A 165 8.46 6.61 -4.77
CA MET A 165 7.81 5.95 -5.91
C MET A 165 7.23 6.96 -6.91
N LYS A 166 6.56 8.01 -6.44
CA LYS A 166 5.98 9.04 -7.31
C LYS A 166 7.03 9.90 -8.03
N LYS A 167 8.22 10.07 -7.43
CA LYS A 167 9.34 10.81 -8.03
C LYS A 167 10.21 9.95 -8.95
N ALA A 168 10.09 8.62 -8.88
CA ALA A 168 10.86 7.68 -9.69
C ALA A 168 10.50 7.81 -11.18
N LYS A 169 11.42 8.38 -11.95
CA LYS A 169 11.31 8.56 -13.40
C LYS A 169 12.68 8.46 -14.04
N ASN A 170 12.81 7.70 -15.12
CA ASN A 170 14.08 7.46 -15.82
C ASN A 170 15.21 6.94 -14.91
N ILE A 171 14.89 6.11 -13.91
CA ILE A 171 15.87 5.49 -13.00
C ILE A 171 15.81 3.96 -13.08
N ASN A 172 16.83 3.30 -12.50
CA ASN A 172 16.82 1.86 -12.28
C ASN A 172 16.12 1.55 -10.96
N CYS A 173 15.17 0.61 -10.98
CA CYS A 173 14.42 0.16 -9.82
C CYS A 173 14.52 -1.35 -9.66
N LEU A 174 14.67 -1.80 -8.43
CA LEU A 174 14.60 -3.21 -8.05
C LEU A 174 13.33 -3.48 -7.26
N VAL A 175 12.53 -4.46 -7.68
CA VAL A 175 11.34 -4.91 -6.95
C VAL A 175 11.57 -6.32 -6.44
N ILE A 176 11.46 -6.51 -5.13
CA ILE A 176 11.61 -7.82 -4.49
C ILE A 176 10.27 -8.20 -3.88
N ALA A 177 9.67 -9.28 -4.35
CA ALA A 177 8.33 -9.69 -3.92
C ALA A 177 8.27 -11.15 -3.49
N ARG A 178 7.52 -11.42 -2.41
CA ARG A 178 7.25 -12.78 -1.95
C ARG A 178 5.77 -13.08 -1.74
N GLY A 179 5.32 -14.24 -2.22
CA GLY A 179 3.97 -14.75 -1.95
C GLY A 179 2.87 -13.80 -2.43
N ILE A 180 1.80 -13.64 -1.65
CA ILE A 180 0.66 -12.76 -2.02
C ILE A 180 1.05 -11.28 -2.08
N ALA A 181 2.17 -10.87 -1.47
CA ALA A 181 2.67 -9.50 -1.58
C ALA A 181 3.12 -9.13 -3.01
N GLN A 182 3.16 -10.10 -3.93
CA GLN A 182 3.21 -9.82 -5.37
C GLN A 182 2.02 -8.96 -5.83
N ALA A 183 0.85 -9.02 -5.19
CA ALA A 183 -0.33 -8.25 -5.60
C ALA A 183 -0.08 -6.72 -5.57
N PRO A 184 0.29 -6.09 -4.44
CA PRO A 184 0.67 -4.67 -4.44
C PRO A 184 1.92 -4.38 -5.30
N ALA A 185 2.81 -5.37 -5.48
CA ALA A 185 3.99 -5.24 -6.34
C ALA A 185 3.61 -5.10 -7.82
N VAL A 186 2.60 -5.82 -8.32
CA VAL A 186 2.12 -5.70 -9.71
C VAL A 186 1.75 -4.25 -10.04
N LEU A 187 0.88 -3.65 -9.22
CA LEU A 187 0.46 -2.26 -9.41
C LEU A 187 1.63 -1.28 -9.35
N ALA A 188 2.54 -1.48 -8.38
CA ALA A 188 3.70 -0.63 -8.21
C ALA A 188 4.70 -0.77 -9.37
N THR A 189 4.97 -1.98 -9.84
CA THR A 189 5.84 -2.29 -10.97
C THR A 189 5.30 -1.69 -12.26
N ASP A 190 4.01 -1.86 -12.55
CA ASP A 190 3.37 -1.26 -13.73
C ASP A 190 3.47 0.28 -13.70
N TYR A 191 3.23 0.90 -12.54
CA TYR A 191 3.41 2.34 -12.37
C TYR A 191 4.86 2.79 -12.63
N LEU A 192 5.85 2.06 -12.11
CA LEU A 192 7.27 2.37 -12.35
C LEU A 192 7.64 2.25 -13.83
N LEU A 193 7.17 1.20 -14.52
CA LEU A 193 7.41 1.01 -15.95
C LEU A 193 6.82 2.15 -16.79
N LYS A 194 5.60 2.60 -16.48
CA LYS A 194 4.94 3.73 -17.14
C LYS A 194 5.72 5.06 -17.03
N ASN A 195 6.53 5.21 -16.00
CA ASN A 195 7.43 6.36 -15.80
C ASN A 195 8.81 6.19 -16.44
N ASN A 196 8.94 5.28 -17.42
CA ASN A 196 10.16 5.04 -18.18
C ASN A 196 11.35 4.62 -17.29
N ASN A 197 11.07 3.92 -16.19
CA ASN A 197 12.11 3.32 -15.35
C ASN A 197 12.48 1.93 -15.88
N ARG A 198 13.73 1.54 -15.70
CA ARG A 198 14.13 0.13 -15.84
C ARG A 198 13.76 -0.59 -14.55
N VAL A 199 12.92 -1.62 -14.64
CA VAL A 199 12.44 -2.36 -13.46
C VAL A 199 12.87 -3.81 -13.55
N ASP A 200 13.81 -4.16 -12.68
CA ASP A 200 14.28 -5.53 -12.46
C ASP A 200 13.52 -6.12 -11.25
N VAL A 201 13.12 -7.38 -11.33
CA VAL A 201 12.24 -8.02 -10.34
C VAL A 201 12.79 -9.37 -9.88
N ILE A 202 12.83 -9.55 -8.56
CA ILE A 202 13.12 -10.82 -7.91
C ILE A 202 11.84 -11.33 -7.23
N VAL A 203 11.42 -12.55 -7.57
CA VAL A 203 10.18 -13.15 -7.04
C VAL A 203 10.47 -14.45 -6.31
N ASP A 204 10.01 -14.54 -5.06
CA ASP A 204 9.82 -15.80 -4.35
C ASP A 204 8.32 -16.12 -4.34
N LYS A 205 7.92 -17.18 -5.06
CA LYS A 205 6.51 -17.55 -5.20
C LYS A 205 5.87 -17.89 -3.85
N GLY A 206 6.63 -18.35 -2.86
CA GLY A 206 6.10 -18.78 -1.57
C GLY A 206 4.91 -19.74 -1.72
N SER A 207 3.86 -19.52 -0.92
CA SER A 207 2.59 -20.27 -0.95
C SER A 207 1.79 -20.09 -2.25
N THR A 208 2.06 -19.05 -3.04
CA THR A 208 1.26 -18.76 -4.24
C THR A 208 1.55 -19.68 -5.41
N ASN A 209 2.74 -20.30 -5.42
CA ASN A 209 3.27 -21.13 -6.50
C ASN A 209 3.16 -20.51 -7.91
N THR A 210 2.94 -19.19 -8.00
CA THR A 210 2.64 -18.47 -9.24
C THR A 210 3.37 -17.13 -9.22
N ASN A 211 3.85 -16.71 -10.39
CA ASN A 211 4.46 -15.39 -10.55
C ASN A 211 3.42 -14.42 -11.15
N PHE A 212 2.77 -13.63 -10.30
CA PHE A 212 1.80 -12.63 -10.73
C PHE A 212 2.46 -11.48 -11.48
N ILE A 213 3.64 -11.03 -11.05
CA ILE A 213 4.34 -9.91 -11.69
C ILE A 213 4.66 -10.24 -13.14
N LYS A 214 5.10 -11.47 -13.43
CA LYS A 214 5.34 -11.95 -14.80
C LYS A 214 4.04 -12.05 -15.63
N ARG A 215 2.91 -12.37 -15.00
CA ARG A 215 1.60 -12.50 -15.70
C ARG A 215 1.00 -11.14 -16.05
N TYR A 216 1.19 -10.13 -15.20
CA TYR A 216 0.49 -8.85 -15.29
C TYR A 216 1.37 -7.67 -15.69
N THR A 217 2.69 -7.83 -15.77
CA THR A 217 3.62 -6.74 -16.12
C THR A 217 4.66 -7.19 -17.15
N LYS A 218 5.33 -6.22 -17.78
CA LYS A 218 6.43 -6.45 -18.72
C LYS A 218 7.82 -6.24 -18.08
N ALA A 219 7.91 -6.34 -16.75
CA ALA A 219 9.15 -6.12 -16.04
C ALA A 219 10.17 -7.25 -16.30
N ASN A 220 11.46 -6.94 -16.13
CA ASN A 220 12.52 -7.90 -16.30
C ASN A 220 12.62 -8.80 -15.05
N ILE A 221 12.31 -10.08 -15.20
CA ILE A 221 12.34 -11.03 -14.08
C ILE A 221 13.76 -11.61 -13.98
N LEU A 222 14.50 -11.21 -12.95
CA LEU A 222 15.85 -11.73 -12.67
C LEU A 222 15.78 -13.18 -12.20
N SER A 223 14.83 -13.49 -11.32
CA SER A 223 14.55 -14.87 -10.89
C SER A 223 13.15 -15.01 -10.31
N ASP A 224 12.56 -16.18 -10.52
CA ASP A 224 11.29 -16.61 -9.91
C ASP A 224 11.34 -18.05 -9.35
N LYS A 225 12.57 -18.56 -9.17
CA LYS A 225 12.89 -19.91 -8.69
C LYS A 225 13.95 -19.85 -7.60
N LEU A 226 13.60 -19.23 -6.48
CA LEU A 226 14.48 -19.13 -5.32
C LEU A 226 13.65 -19.01 -4.05
N ASN A 227 14.33 -19.16 -2.92
CA ASN A 227 13.82 -18.78 -1.62
C ASN A 227 14.62 -17.58 -1.07
N LEU A 228 13.93 -16.47 -0.80
CA LEU A 228 14.59 -15.24 -0.34
C LEU A 228 15.20 -15.35 1.06
N TYR A 229 14.86 -16.38 1.85
CA TYR A 229 15.48 -16.63 3.16
C TYR A 229 16.74 -17.49 3.08
N LYS A 230 17.04 -18.08 1.92
CA LYS A 230 18.23 -18.92 1.72
C LYS A 230 19.37 -18.12 1.13
N GLU A 231 20.60 -18.65 1.25
CA GLU A 231 21.82 -18.03 0.72
C GLU A 231 21.71 -17.68 -0.78
N GLU A 232 21.07 -18.54 -1.59
CA GLU A 232 20.83 -18.28 -3.01
C GLU A 232 20.09 -16.96 -3.25
N GLY A 233 19.06 -16.66 -2.45
CA GLY A 233 18.26 -15.46 -2.56
C GLY A 233 19.02 -14.23 -2.08
N GLN A 234 19.72 -14.35 -0.96
CA GLN A 234 20.51 -13.26 -0.41
C GLN A 234 21.69 -12.89 -1.33
N ASN A 235 22.37 -13.88 -1.90
CA ASN A 235 23.46 -13.68 -2.86
C ASN A 235 22.96 -13.03 -4.15
N LEU A 236 21.77 -13.41 -4.63
CA LEU A 236 21.16 -12.76 -5.80
C LEU A 236 20.86 -11.28 -5.52
N ILE A 237 20.33 -10.94 -4.34
CA ILE A 237 20.05 -9.55 -3.98
C ILE A 237 21.36 -8.74 -3.96
N LYS A 238 22.39 -9.24 -3.26
CA LYS A 238 23.70 -8.57 -3.17
C LYS A 238 24.35 -8.37 -4.54
N SER A 239 24.48 -9.44 -5.32
CA SER A 239 25.06 -9.36 -6.66
C SER A 239 24.27 -8.42 -7.59
N SER A 240 22.94 -8.34 -7.44
CA SER A 240 22.12 -7.39 -8.20
C SER A 240 22.44 -5.94 -7.80
N LEU A 241 22.51 -5.65 -6.50
CA LEU A 241 22.84 -4.32 -5.98
C LEU A 241 24.27 -3.89 -6.30
N GLU A 242 25.20 -4.83 -6.45
CA GLU A 242 26.59 -4.56 -6.86
C GLU A 242 26.73 -4.35 -8.38
N SER A 243 25.93 -5.05 -9.19
CA SER A 243 26.06 -5.03 -10.64
C SER A 243 25.28 -3.91 -11.33
N VAL A 244 24.22 -3.40 -10.68
CA VAL A 244 23.36 -2.35 -11.22
C VAL A 244 23.20 -1.24 -10.19
N ASP A 245 23.44 -0.01 -10.62
CA ASP A 245 23.17 1.18 -9.81
C ASP A 245 21.66 1.43 -9.76
N TYR A 246 20.99 0.82 -8.78
CA TYR A 246 19.58 1.07 -8.49
C TYR A 246 19.43 2.34 -7.67
N SER A 247 18.43 3.17 -8.00
CA SER A 247 18.11 4.36 -7.19
C SER A 247 16.94 4.12 -6.24
N LEU A 248 16.20 3.01 -6.42
CA LEU A 248 15.01 2.65 -5.65
C LEU A 248 14.85 1.13 -5.53
N VAL A 249 14.65 0.64 -4.31
CA VAL A 249 14.21 -0.74 -4.02
C VAL A 249 12.82 -0.73 -3.41
N LEU A 250 11.92 -1.52 -3.98
CA LEU A 250 10.61 -1.83 -3.40
C LEU A 250 10.62 -3.26 -2.85
N ILE A 251 10.34 -3.41 -1.55
CA ILE A 251 10.30 -4.71 -0.88
C ILE A 251 8.86 -5.03 -0.48
N CYS A 252 8.30 -6.05 -1.13
CA CYS A 252 6.94 -6.53 -0.94
C CYS A 252 6.96 -7.92 -0.29
N GLY A 253 6.60 -7.98 0.99
CA GLY A 253 6.59 -9.25 1.73
C GLY A 253 6.34 -9.05 3.20
N SER A 254 6.48 -10.12 3.98
CA SER A 254 6.26 -10.08 5.44
C SER A 254 7.25 -9.15 6.14
N ASN A 255 6.91 -8.69 7.35
CA ASN A 255 7.82 -7.88 8.16
C ASN A 255 9.16 -8.59 8.44
N ALA A 256 9.15 -9.93 8.54
CA ALA A 256 10.37 -10.72 8.67
C ALA A 256 11.23 -10.61 7.42
N LEU A 257 10.65 -10.81 6.22
CA LEU A 257 11.39 -10.69 4.97
C LEU A 257 11.94 -9.28 4.76
N GLN A 258 11.13 -8.26 5.05
CA GLN A 258 11.58 -6.87 4.94
C GLN A 258 12.82 -6.61 5.79
N LYS A 259 12.85 -7.10 7.04
CA LYS A 259 14.02 -6.95 7.93
C LYS A 259 15.26 -7.65 7.37
N GLU A 260 15.13 -8.88 6.89
CA GLU A 260 16.25 -9.64 6.30
C GLU A 260 16.86 -8.89 5.11
N ILE A 261 16.02 -8.43 4.18
CA ILE A 261 16.50 -7.73 2.97
C ILE A 261 17.10 -6.36 3.31
N LEU A 262 16.50 -5.63 4.25
CA LEU A 262 16.99 -4.31 4.66
C LEU A 262 18.43 -4.35 5.14
N VAL A 263 18.89 -5.44 5.77
CA VAL A 263 20.31 -5.59 6.16
C VAL A 263 21.25 -5.44 4.97
N HIS A 264 20.86 -5.87 3.77
CA HIS A 264 21.67 -5.76 2.55
C HIS A 264 21.50 -4.44 1.82
N VAL A 265 20.39 -3.75 2.02
CA VAL A 265 20.05 -2.50 1.32
C VAL A 265 20.58 -1.28 2.08
N ASN A 266 20.73 -1.39 3.41
CA ASN A 266 21.17 -0.29 4.27
C ASN A 266 22.63 0.12 4.08
N ASP A 267 23.45 -0.72 3.42
CA ASP A 267 24.85 -0.42 3.12
C ASP A 267 25.00 0.63 2.00
N TYR A 268 23.90 1.02 1.34
CA TYR A 268 23.90 1.91 0.19
C TYR A 268 23.23 3.25 0.51
N ASP A 269 24.03 4.29 0.78
CA ASP A 269 23.55 5.62 1.22
C ASP A 269 22.60 6.31 0.22
N ASN A 270 22.75 6.05 -1.08
CA ASN A 270 21.94 6.69 -2.14
C ASN A 270 20.70 5.88 -2.54
N LEU A 271 20.44 4.75 -1.88
CA LEU A 271 19.39 3.82 -2.26
C LEU A 271 18.09 4.14 -1.53
N ASN A 272 17.09 4.59 -2.30
CA ASN A 272 15.76 4.81 -1.73
C ASN A 272 15.06 3.48 -1.48
N VAL A 273 14.36 3.36 -0.34
CA VAL A 273 13.64 2.13 0.03
C VAL A 273 12.15 2.39 0.21
N ALA A 274 11.33 1.59 -0.46
CA ALA A 274 9.89 1.51 -0.29
C ALA A 274 9.50 0.10 0.20
N LEU A 275 8.49 0.01 1.06
CA LEU A 275 8.09 -1.25 1.72
C LEU A 275 6.58 -1.42 1.69
N THR A 276 6.08 -2.66 1.69
CA THR A 276 4.65 -2.90 1.98
C THR A 276 4.30 -2.59 3.43
N ASN A 277 3.16 -1.93 3.64
CA ASN A 277 2.61 -1.68 4.96
C ASN A 277 1.77 -2.88 5.41
N ASN A 278 2.37 -3.75 6.23
CA ASN A 278 1.72 -4.97 6.70
C ASN A 278 1.04 -4.80 8.08
N LYS A 279 0.72 -3.57 8.50
CA LYS A 279 0.09 -3.32 9.80
C LYS A 279 -1.37 -3.70 9.79
N GLU A 280 -1.86 -4.20 10.93
CA GLU A 280 -3.26 -4.54 11.12
C GLU A 280 -4.13 -3.29 10.98
N MET A 281 -5.13 -3.34 10.11
CA MET A 281 -6.04 -2.21 9.88
C MET A 281 -7.49 -2.60 10.16
N CYS A 282 -8.21 -1.71 10.84
CA CYS A 282 -9.64 -1.86 11.12
C CYS A 282 -10.42 -0.71 10.47
N CYS A 283 -10.25 0.53 10.94
CA CYS A 283 -11.00 1.66 10.36
C CYS A 283 -10.46 2.18 9.01
N GLY A 284 -9.14 2.12 8.80
CA GLY A 284 -8.44 2.84 7.71
C GLY A 284 -8.35 4.37 7.88
N GLU A 285 -8.99 4.92 8.93
CA GLU A 285 -9.20 6.36 9.11
C GLU A 285 -8.30 7.00 10.17
N GLY A 286 -7.36 6.26 10.75
CA GLY A 286 -6.50 6.76 11.83
C GLY A 286 -7.19 6.93 13.19
N ILE A 287 -8.40 6.37 13.37
CA ILE A 287 -9.22 6.56 14.58
C ILE A 287 -8.99 5.45 15.61
N CYS A 288 -9.21 4.18 15.23
CA CYS A 288 -9.29 3.04 16.18
C CYS A 288 -7.97 2.61 16.84
N GLY A 289 -6.80 3.05 16.34
CA GLY A 289 -5.51 2.65 16.89
C GLY A 289 -5.01 1.24 16.54
N ALA A 290 -5.73 0.41 15.78
CA ALA A 290 -5.24 -0.93 15.39
C ALA A 290 -3.87 -0.89 14.67
N CYS A 291 -3.70 0.07 13.76
CA CYS A 291 -2.49 0.23 12.95
C CYS A 291 -1.37 1.03 13.64
N THR A 292 -1.37 1.10 14.97
CA THR A 292 -0.44 1.98 15.70
C THR A 292 0.99 1.46 15.61
N VAL A 293 1.91 2.38 15.33
CA VAL A 293 3.34 2.18 15.50
C VAL A 293 3.89 3.30 16.35
N TYR A 294 5.05 3.11 16.95
CA TYR A 294 5.70 4.13 17.76
C TYR A 294 6.94 4.63 17.03
N ASP A 295 7.17 5.94 17.07
CA ASP A 295 8.44 6.51 16.63
C ASP A 295 9.55 6.26 17.67
N SER A 296 10.76 6.72 17.39
CA SER A 296 11.90 6.58 18.30
C SER A 296 11.72 7.29 19.65
N CYS A 297 10.78 8.23 19.74
CA CYS A 297 10.48 8.99 20.95
C CYS A 297 9.27 8.41 21.71
N GLY A 298 8.70 7.29 21.26
CA GLY A 298 7.52 6.67 21.87
C GLY A 298 6.20 7.35 21.50
N ILE A 299 6.18 8.22 20.49
CA ILE A 299 4.97 8.90 20.03
C ILE A 299 4.17 7.95 19.12
N PRO A 300 2.87 7.73 19.38
CA PRO A 300 2.04 6.86 18.57
C PRO A 300 1.73 7.50 17.21
N MET A 301 1.95 6.74 16.13
CA MET A 301 1.61 7.09 14.76
C MET A 301 0.61 6.09 14.18
N ARG A 302 -0.38 6.59 13.43
CA ARG A 302 -1.42 5.76 12.82
C ARG A 302 -1.00 5.37 11.40
N SER A 303 -0.39 4.20 11.25
CA SER A 303 0.19 3.77 9.97
C SER A 303 -0.82 3.54 8.84
N CYS A 304 -2.13 3.59 9.04
CA CYS A 304 -3.10 3.62 7.93
C CYS A 304 -3.21 5.01 7.26
N LYS A 305 -2.76 6.09 7.93
CA LYS A 305 -2.77 7.46 7.41
C LYS A 305 -1.38 8.09 7.29
N THR A 306 -0.46 7.75 8.19
CA THR A 306 0.87 8.34 8.25
C THR A 306 1.84 7.57 7.36
N GLN A 307 2.50 8.24 6.42
CA GLN A 307 3.68 7.69 5.74
C GLN A 307 4.80 7.53 6.76
N ILE A 308 5.47 6.39 6.75
CA ILE A 308 6.54 6.09 7.68
C ILE A 308 7.84 5.99 6.88
N SER A 309 8.85 6.76 7.28
CA SER A 309 10.20 6.57 6.79
C SER A 309 10.95 5.68 7.78
N CYS A 310 11.49 4.59 7.25
CA CYS A 310 12.55 3.84 7.89
C CYS A 310 13.81 4.70 7.85
N ILE A 311 14.22 5.25 9.00
CA ILE A 311 15.51 5.92 9.11
C ILE A 311 16.53 4.83 9.42
N THR A 312 17.36 4.57 8.42
CA THR A 312 18.54 3.73 8.50
C THR A 312 19.66 4.58 9.08
N ARG A 313 19.89 4.43 10.38
CA ARG A 313 21.15 4.73 11.06
C ARG A 313 21.43 3.55 11.97
#